data_AF-A0A842NA62-F1
#
_entry.id   AF-A0A842NA62-F1
#
_cell.length_a   1.000
_cell.length_b   1.000
_cell.length_c   1.000
_cell.angle_alpha   90.00
_cell.angle_beta   90.00
_cell.angle_gamma   90.00
#
_symmetry.space_group_name_H-M   'P 1'
#
loop_
_entity.id
_entity.type
_entity.pdbx_description
1 polymer ?
#
loop_
_entity_poly.entity_id
_entity_poly.type
_entity_poly.pdbx_seq_one_letter_code
_entity_poly.pdbx_strand_id
1 'polypeptide(L)'
;MAVKSAAIAIAQSPEVEFSRHNIMGVVVPKVEGKYLSQTLEERGLGLIGGSPYLDEAADSYGELIESIVKAAEMESTLKRLLVEIEATKRRVNALEFKVIPEMKEAQTFIQLRLEEMEREETFRLKRFKNK
;
A
#
# COMPACT_ATOMS: atom_id res chain seq x y z
N MET A 1 44.59 5.98 1.32
CA MET A 1 44.38 5.30 2.63
C MET A 1 43.52 6.12 3.59
N ALA A 2 43.63 7.46 3.60
CA ALA A 2 42.88 8.35 4.50
C ALA A 2 41.34 8.19 4.49
N VAL A 3 40.73 8.03 3.32
CA VAL A 3 39.26 7.84 3.19
C VAL A 3 38.80 6.56 3.87
N LYS A 4 39.54 5.46 3.68
CA LYS A 4 39.20 4.15 4.22
C LYS A 4 39.36 4.12 5.75
N SER A 5 40.39 4.78 6.27
CA SER A 5 40.56 4.94 7.71
C SER A 5 39.46 5.81 8.33
N ALA A 6 39.07 6.91 7.66
CA ALA A 6 37.97 7.77 8.11
C ALA A 6 36.61 7.03 8.13
N ALA A 7 36.33 6.22 7.11
CA ALA A 7 35.11 5.42 7.06
C ALA A 7 35.03 4.35 8.16
N ILE A 8 36.17 3.76 8.55
CA ILE A 8 36.25 2.77 9.64
C ILE A 8 36.15 3.43 11.01
N ALA A 9 36.56 4.69 11.14
CA ALA A 9 36.57 5.43 12.40
C ALA A 9 35.18 5.96 12.82
N ILE A 10 34.15 5.84 11.97
CA ILE A 10 32.78 6.26 12.28
C ILE A 10 32.28 5.51 13.53
N ALA A 11 31.90 6.28 14.55
CA ALA A 11 31.49 5.76 15.85
C ALA A 11 30.04 5.25 15.88
N GLN A 12 29.17 5.75 15.00
CA GLN A 12 27.76 5.39 14.93
C GLN A 12 27.38 5.10 13.48
N SER A 13 26.76 3.95 13.22
CA SER A 13 26.19 3.65 11.91
C SER A 13 24.77 4.22 11.78
N PRO A 14 24.34 4.66 10.59
CA PRO A 14 22.95 5.04 10.36
C PRO A 14 22.04 3.83 10.61
N GLU A 15 21.06 4.00 11.48
CA GLU A 15 20.09 2.97 11.83
C GLU A 15 18.72 3.34 11.25
N VAL A 16 18.00 2.34 10.74
CA VAL A 16 16.69 2.53 10.13
C VAL A 16 15.66 1.73 10.93
N GLU A 17 14.73 2.45 11.56
CA GLU A 17 13.63 1.85 12.30
C GLU A 17 12.36 1.79 11.43
N PHE A 18 11.66 0.66 11.53
CA PHE A 18 10.42 0.42 10.80
C PHE A 18 9.24 0.46 11.75
N SER A 19 8.29 1.36 11.48
CA SER A 19 6.97 1.36 12.09
C SER A 19 5.89 0.97 11.07
N ARG A 20 4.72 0.60 11.56
CA ARG A 20 3.58 0.24 10.70
C ARG A 20 2.52 1.32 10.81
N HIS A 21 2.04 1.79 9.67
CA HIS A 21 0.93 2.73 9.58
C HIS A 21 -0.21 2.10 8.77
N ASN A 22 -1.46 2.53 8.96
CA ASN A 22 -2.61 1.97 8.26
C ASN A 22 -3.32 3.07 7.48
N ILE A 23 -3.41 2.92 6.16
CA ILE A 23 -4.10 3.84 5.26
C ILE A 23 -5.10 3.04 4.46
N MET A 24 -6.39 3.37 4.58
CA MET A 24 -7.49 2.72 3.83
C MET A 24 -7.54 1.19 3.97
N GLY A 25 -7.15 0.65 5.15
CA GLY A 25 -7.09 -0.79 5.40
C GLY A 25 -5.82 -1.48 4.89
N VAL A 26 -4.95 -0.75 4.20
CA VAL A 26 -3.63 -1.21 3.77
C VAL A 26 -2.61 -0.81 4.83
N VAL A 27 -1.97 -1.80 5.44
CA VAL A 27 -0.80 -1.56 6.29
C VAL A 27 0.33 -1.09 5.38
N VAL A 28 1.00 0.00 5.70
CA VAL A 28 2.15 0.55 4.96
C VAL A 28 3.32 0.73 5.93
N PRO A 29 4.56 0.50 5.49
CA PRO A 29 5.73 0.72 6.34
C PRO A 29 5.99 2.22 6.44
N LYS A 30 6.24 2.71 7.65
CA LYS A 30 6.78 4.03 7.90
C LYS A 30 8.23 3.87 8.36
N VAL A 31 9.12 4.62 7.75
CA VAL A 31 10.57 4.47 7.97
C VAL A 31 11.07 5.71 8.70
N GLU A 32 11.70 5.51 9.86
CA GLU A 32 12.32 6.58 10.64
C GLU A 32 13.82 6.27 10.72
N GLY A 33 14.66 7.15 10.19
CA GLY A 33 16.10 6.99 10.28
C GLY A 33 16.66 7.71 11.51
N LYS A 34 17.49 6.99 12.28
CA LYS A 34 18.29 7.53 13.36
C LYS A 34 19.73 7.67 12.88
N TYR A 35 20.39 8.76 13.26
CA TYR A 35 21.79 9.06 12.89
C TYR A 35 22.02 9.17 11.37
N LEU A 36 21.05 9.68 10.61
CA LEU A 36 21.18 9.86 9.15
C LEU A 36 22.08 11.04 8.77
N SER A 37 22.06 12.11 9.57
CA SER A 37 22.99 13.22 9.49
C SER A 37 23.75 13.28 10.81
N GLN A 38 25.06 13.05 10.74
CA GLN A 38 25.95 13.13 11.90
C GLN A 38 26.71 14.44 11.87
N THR A 39 26.79 15.09 13.01
CA THR A 39 27.63 16.29 13.22
C THR A 39 29.11 15.88 13.31
N LEU A 40 30.04 16.80 13.01
CA LEU A 40 31.49 16.55 13.11
C LEU A 40 31.92 15.90 14.44
N GLU A 41 31.29 16.27 15.55
CA GLU A 41 31.56 15.73 16.89
C GLU A 41 31.08 14.27 17.04
N GLU A 42 29.97 13.91 16.40
CA GLU A 42 29.38 12.55 16.43
C GLU A 42 30.14 11.57 15.52
N ARG A 43 30.85 12.09 14.51
CA ARG A 43 31.69 11.30 13.60
C ARG A 43 32.98 10.80 14.25
N GLY A 44 33.40 11.39 15.38
CA GLY A 44 34.59 10.97 16.10
C GLY A 44 35.92 11.18 15.35
N LEU A 45 35.91 11.93 14.23
CA LEU A 45 37.15 12.30 13.53
C LEU A 45 37.90 13.34 14.37
N GLY A 46 39.13 13.00 14.77
CA GLY A 46 40.02 13.99 15.35
C GLY A 46 40.36 15.08 14.33
N LEU A 47 40.41 16.34 14.77
CA LEU A 47 40.83 17.51 13.96
C LEU A 47 42.22 17.35 13.33
N ILE A 48 43.03 16.39 13.81
CA ILE A 48 44.38 16.11 13.31
C ILE A 48 44.27 15.09 12.17
N GLY A 49 44.32 15.57 10.93
CA GLY A 49 44.37 14.73 9.71
C GLY A 49 43.05 14.62 8.93
N GLY A 50 41.99 15.31 9.37
CA GLY A 50 40.78 15.51 8.58
C GLY A 50 41.04 16.44 7.38
N SER A 51 40.48 16.11 6.23
CA SER A 51 40.49 16.98 5.04
C SER A 51 39.11 17.62 4.91
N PRO A 52 39.00 18.94 4.70
CA PRO A 52 37.71 19.62 4.52
C PRO A 52 36.84 18.99 3.42
N TYR A 53 37.47 18.45 2.37
CA TYR A 53 36.78 17.76 1.28
C TYR A 53 36.11 16.44 1.72
N LEU A 54 36.63 15.78 2.77
CA LEU A 54 36.02 14.57 3.32
C LEU A 54 34.81 14.90 4.19
N ASP A 55 34.87 16.01 4.91
CA ASP A 55 33.76 16.47 5.75
C ASP A 55 32.58 16.92 4.87
N GLU A 56 32.85 17.71 3.83
CA GLU A 56 31.84 18.12 2.84
C GLU A 56 31.21 16.92 2.12
N ALA A 57 32.02 15.93 1.74
CA ALA A 57 31.51 14.69 1.15
C ALA A 57 30.62 13.93 2.14
N ALA A 58 31.04 13.79 3.40
CA ALA A 58 30.26 13.08 4.41
C ALA A 58 28.91 13.78 4.72
N ASP A 59 28.88 15.12 4.76
CA ASP A 59 27.65 15.90 4.89
C ASP A 59 26.71 15.65 3.71
N SER A 60 27.22 15.75 2.48
CA SER A 60 26.45 15.52 1.26
C SER A 60 25.88 14.10 1.18
N TYR A 61 26.64 13.10 1.64
CA TYR A 61 26.19 11.72 1.71
C TYR A 61 25.11 11.51 2.77
N GLY A 62 25.15 12.22 3.91
CA GLY A 62 24.10 12.18 4.92
C GLY A 62 22.75 12.66 4.37
N GLU A 63 22.75 13.80 3.69
CA GLU A 63 21.54 14.34 3.01
C GLU A 63 21.02 13.38 1.93
N LEU A 64 21.93 12.77 1.17
CA LEU A 64 21.57 11.77 0.16
C LEU A 64 20.89 10.55 0.79
N ILE A 65 21.44 10.02 1.90
CA ILE A 65 20.85 8.86 2.58
C ILE A 65 19.45 9.22 3.11
N GLU A 66 19.27 10.40 3.69
CA GLU A 66 17.95 10.85 4.17
C GLU A 66 16.93 10.93 3.01
N SER A 67 17.32 11.47 1.87
CA SER A 67 16.43 11.56 0.71
C SER A 67 16.10 10.19 0.12
N ILE A 68 17.06 9.26 0.07
CA ILE A 68 16.84 7.87 -0.37
C ILE A 68 15.88 7.14 0.56
N VAL A 69 16.02 7.30 1.88
CA VAL A 69 15.12 6.66 2.87
C VAL A 69 13.68 7.15 2.70
N LYS A 70 13.48 8.46 2.54
CA LYS A 70 12.16 9.04 2.27
C LYS A 70 11.57 8.55 0.94
N ALA A 71 12.39 8.48 -0.10
CA ALA A 71 11.97 7.96 -1.40
C ALA A 71 11.56 6.48 -1.32
N ALA A 72 12.33 5.65 -0.62
CA ALA A 72 12.04 4.23 -0.43
C ALA A 72 10.74 3.99 0.36
N GLU A 73 10.47 4.81 1.38
CA GLU A 73 9.21 4.79 2.13
C GLU A 73 8.01 5.07 1.21
N MET A 74 8.10 6.15 0.43
CA MET A 74 7.05 6.54 -0.54
C MET A 74 6.84 5.48 -1.61
N GLU A 75 7.93 4.93 -2.18
CA GLU A 75 7.86 3.91 -3.21
C GLU A 75 7.20 2.62 -2.69
N SER A 76 7.58 2.18 -1.50
CA SER A 76 7.01 0.99 -0.86
C SER A 76 5.52 1.17 -0.57
N THR A 77 5.14 2.35 -0.07
CA THR A 77 3.75 2.73 0.17
C THR A 77 2.93 2.71 -1.13
N LEU A 78 3.44 3.33 -2.19
CA LEU A 78 2.78 3.40 -3.48
C LEU A 78 2.58 2.01 -4.09
N LYS A 79 3.60 1.15 -4.07
CA LYS A 79 3.52 -0.23 -4.56
C LYS A 79 2.43 -1.03 -3.84
N ARG A 80 2.34 -0.91 -2.50
CA ARG A 80 1.31 -1.62 -1.72
C ARG A 80 -0.09 -1.12 -2.00
N LEU A 81 -0.27 0.20 -2.12
CA LEU A 81 -1.56 0.80 -2.46
C LEU A 81 -2.02 0.40 -3.87
N LEU A 82 -1.13 0.38 -4.85
CA LEU A 82 -1.46 -0.02 -6.23
C LEU A 82 -2.01 -1.44 -6.29
N VAL A 83 -1.40 -2.37 -5.57
CA VAL A 83 -1.87 -3.78 -5.53
C VAL A 83 -3.28 -3.86 -4.94
N GLU A 84 -3.57 -3.13 -3.87
CA GLU A 84 -4.92 -3.14 -3.27
C GLU A 84 -5.96 -2.44 -4.16
N ILE A 85 -5.58 -1.36 -4.84
CA ILE A 85 -6.45 -0.66 -5.79
C ILE A 85 -6.80 -1.58 -6.96
N GLU A 86 -5.82 -2.31 -7.51
CA GLU A 86 -6.08 -3.28 -8.57
C GLU A 86 -7.01 -4.41 -8.11
N ALA A 87 -6.78 -4.95 -6.91
CA ALA A 87 -7.65 -5.98 -6.33
C ALA A 87 -9.08 -5.46 -6.17
N THR A 88 -9.24 -4.24 -5.65
CA THR A 88 -10.53 -3.59 -5.47
C THR A 88 -11.21 -3.34 -6.82
N LYS A 89 -10.48 -2.85 -7.83
CA LYS A 89 -11.00 -2.63 -9.20
C LYS A 89 -11.49 -3.92 -9.83
N ARG A 90 -10.74 -5.03 -9.67
CA ARG A 90 -11.18 -6.35 -10.16
C ARG A 90 -12.47 -6.82 -9.48
N ARG A 91 -12.62 -6.58 -8.17
CA ARG A 91 -13.86 -6.90 -7.44
C ARG A 91 -15.04 -6.07 -7.94
N VAL A 92 -14.86 -4.76 -8.13
CA VAL A 92 -15.91 -3.89 -8.68
C VAL A 92 -16.34 -4.37 -10.07
N ASN A 93 -15.38 -4.67 -10.95
CA ASN A 93 -15.70 -5.18 -12.29
C ASN A 93 -16.45 -6.52 -12.24
N ALA A 94 -16.07 -7.45 -11.35
CA ALA A 94 -16.78 -8.71 -11.19
C ALA A 94 -18.22 -8.49 -10.72
N LEU A 95 -18.46 -7.52 -9.84
CA LEU A 95 -19.80 -7.17 -9.40
C LEU A 95 -20.63 -6.55 -10.52
N GLU A 96 -20.09 -5.57 -11.23
CA GLU A 96 -20.80 -4.83 -12.27
C GLU A 96 -21.15 -5.68 -13.49
N PHE A 97 -20.21 -6.51 -13.95
CA PHE A 97 -20.35 -7.20 -15.23
C PHE A 97 -20.78 -8.66 -15.10
N LYS A 98 -20.76 -9.23 -13.89
CA LYS A 98 -21.16 -10.63 -13.68
C LYS A 98 -22.26 -10.77 -12.63
N VAL A 99 -21.96 -10.40 -11.38
CA VAL A 99 -22.87 -10.69 -10.26
C VAL A 99 -24.18 -9.90 -10.38
N ILE A 100 -24.14 -8.59 -10.65
CA ILE A 100 -25.35 -7.76 -10.77
C ILE A 100 -26.24 -8.23 -11.93
N PRO A 101 -25.71 -8.48 -13.15
CA PRO A 101 -26.49 -9.04 -14.25
C PRO A 101 -27.14 -10.39 -13.89
N GLU A 102 -26.37 -11.35 -13.36
CA GLU A 102 -26.88 -12.67 -12.97
C GLU A 102 -28.02 -12.56 -11.92
N MET A 103 -27.88 -11.66 -10.95
CA MET A 103 -28.92 -11.42 -9.94
C MET A 103 -30.19 -10.81 -10.54
N LYS A 104 -30.07 -9.90 -11.52
CA LYS A 104 -31.22 -9.31 -12.22
C LYS A 104 -31.94 -10.34 -13.11
N GLU A 105 -31.20 -11.21 -13.77
CA GLU A 105 -31.77 -12.32 -14.53
C GLU A 105 -32.53 -13.29 -13.63
N ALA A 106 -31.92 -13.68 -12.49
CA ALA A 106 -32.57 -14.52 -11.49
C ALA A 106 -33.85 -13.88 -10.93
N GLN A 107 -33.83 -12.58 -10.63
CA GLN A 107 -35.01 -11.84 -10.20
C GLN A 107 -36.13 -11.93 -11.24
N THR A 108 -35.82 -11.67 -12.50
CA THR A 108 -36.79 -11.70 -13.60
C THR A 108 -37.37 -13.10 -13.79
N PHE A 109 -36.53 -14.13 -13.69
CA PHE A 109 -36.98 -15.53 -13.77
C PHE A 109 -37.94 -15.90 -12.64
N ILE A 110 -37.62 -15.53 -11.40
CA ILE A 110 -38.47 -15.78 -10.24
C ILE A 110 -39.81 -15.07 -10.42
N GLN A 111 -39.81 -13.81 -10.85
CA GLN A 111 -41.03 -13.03 -11.07
C GLN A 111 -41.92 -13.68 -12.13
N LEU A 112 -41.36 -14.08 -13.27
CA LEU A 112 -42.10 -14.75 -14.34
C LEU A 112 -42.72 -16.08 -13.86
N ARG A 113 -41.98 -16.84 -13.03
CA ARG A 113 -42.48 -18.09 -12.47
C ARG A 113 -43.63 -17.89 -11.50
N LEU A 114 -43.55 -16.87 -10.64
CA LEU A 114 -44.63 -16.52 -9.71
C LEU A 114 -45.89 -16.08 -10.48
N GLU A 115 -45.76 -15.24 -11.50
CA GLU A 115 -46.88 -14.80 -12.33
C GLU A 115 -47.56 -15.96 -13.08
N GLU A 116 -46.79 -16.95 -13.53
CA GLU A 116 -47.34 -18.13 -14.17
C GLU A 116 -48.09 -19.03 -13.17
N MET A 117 -47.55 -19.20 -11.96
CA MET A 117 -48.22 -19.93 -10.89
C MET A 117 -49.55 -19.28 -10.48
N GLU A 118 -49.59 -17.95 -10.33
CA GLU A 118 -50.82 -17.21 -10.03
C GLU A 118 -51.86 -17.35 -11.15
N ARG A 119 -51.41 -17.34 -12.41
CA ARG A 119 -52.29 -17.59 -13.57
C ARG A 119 -52.89 -18.99 -13.52
N GLU A 120 -52.09 -20.03 -13.33
CA GLU A 120 -52.57 -21.42 -13.21
C GLU A 120 -53.59 -21.58 -12.08
N GLU A 121 -53.33 -20.98 -10.92
CA GLU A 121 -54.22 -21.04 -9.76
C GLU A 121 -55.56 -20.35 -10.07
N THR A 122 -55.52 -19.18 -10.71
CA THR A 122 -56.72 -18.46 -11.15
C THR A 122 -57.54 -19.29 -12.14
N PHE A 123 -56.90 -19.99 -13.09
CA PHE A 123 -57.59 -20.89 -14.01
C PHE A 123 -58.24 -22.08 -13.30
N ARG A 124 -57.56 -22.69 -12.32
CA ARG A 124 -58.13 -23.78 -11.50
C ARG A 124 -59.38 -23.31 -10.76
N LEU A 125 -59.30 -22.15 -10.09
CA LEU A 125 -60.43 -21.57 -9.35
C LEU A 125 -61.63 -21.29 -10.27
N LYS A 126 -61.39 -20.72 -11.46
CA LYS A 126 -62.45 -20.49 -12.46
C LYS A 126 -63.13 -21.78 -12.92
N ARG A 127 -62.37 -22.86 -13.14
CA ARG A 127 -62.94 -24.17 -13.51
C ARG A 127 -63.77 -24.81 -12.40
N PHE A 128 -63.36 -24.66 -11.14
CA PHE A 128 -64.12 -25.15 -10.00
C PHE A 128 -65.44 -24.40 -9.80
N LYS A 129 -65.48 -23.09 -10.08
CA LYS A 129 -66.68 -22.26 -9.93
C LYS A 129 -67.74 -22.48 -11.02
N ASN A 130 -67.34 -22.98 -12.19
CA ASN A 130 -68.22 -23.26 -13.33
C ASN A 130 -68.77 -24.70 -13.34
N LYS A 131 -68.53 -25.47 -12.27
CA LYS A 131 -69.08 -26.80 -12.06
C LYS A 131 -70.12 -26.74 -10.96
#